data_AF-A0A822B3Q4-F1
#
_entry.id   AF-A0A822B3Q4-F1
#
_cell.length_a   1.000
_cell.length_b   1.000
_cell.length_c   1.000
_cell.angle_alpha   90.00
_cell.angle_beta   90.00
_cell.angle_gamma   90.00
#
_symmetry.space_group_name_H-M   'P 1'
#
loop_
_entity.id
_entity.type
_entity.pdbx_description
1 polymer ?
#
loop_
_entity_poly.entity_id
_entity_poly.type
_entity_poly.pdbx_seq_one_letter_code
_entity_poly.pdbx_strand_id
1 'polypeptide(L)'
;MTKEMKLRYLHRFDQNAQLIWDWKAHLMRCVQQDRARIDILQNLQKDSVFVLLDWAMKWLPMKYREAQRDFFAKRGLSWHVTYVIRPQKATSTSTILKSSLLLPKNSFQHRTFVHIFDQCVQNSDTVLSILVDVFKRLKEEDRNIKYAYLRADNAGCYHAAETLLSNKKVFEETGIFIRRFDYSDPQSGKSACDRMSAVVKCNVRRHINEKNNVENSKEFVDAARTTQYLSIFASKIVPHSVVPKSKTSNKKINWTGVTMFNNVQYEIKSSKLRERNREEQIPSNDSDEIEITAWRSYNIGSGKEFTWSNLNTVQTIDQLVVTYEPSLTQGNWMNENIKEDANDDRQSDSEFEEDEKTEEGKNHNKNDVAKNNSKPFVFDCPDPNCIRQFRRHANLQVHLSTGIHKYQPNRLKLLDKAKLHYKEQLENDENEHIRSIQNFKIIHSSNGNVNYELKQGWALFNRKPQILFSDDQVTYLVQKYNEGEKNGMKWNPSQVAEQMQTTINNGHYVFEPSQWLTSSQIKSFFGRLTRKRRQQSQLNKEREEKNEELSEDDESLIHAQLMQDSIKELEEKQTDASKQEQYLVNSQSTIRKMDNRSIDEYSKLHPKKK
;
A
#
# COMPACT_ATOMS: atom_id res chain seq x y z
N MET A 1 30.96 -26.99 16.81
CA MET A 1 29.76 -26.80 15.96
C MET A 1 29.72 -27.92 14.94
N THR A 2 28.66 -28.72 14.89
CA THR A 2 28.55 -29.81 13.89
C THR A 2 28.41 -29.24 12.48
N LYS A 3 28.73 -30.03 11.44
CA LYS A 3 28.59 -29.61 10.02
C LYS A 3 27.16 -29.12 9.72
N GLU A 4 26.17 -29.72 10.34
CA GLU A 4 24.75 -29.41 10.15
C GLU A 4 24.35 -28.12 10.88
N MET A 5 24.85 -27.89 12.10
CA MET A 5 24.67 -26.59 12.77
C MET A 5 25.24 -25.47 11.91
N LYS A 6 26.41 -25.68 11.29
CA LYS A 6 27.02 -24.71 10.36
C LYS A 6 26.10 -24.43 9.16
N LEU A 7 25.52 -25.47 8.55
CA LEU A 7 24.57 -25.32 7.43
C LEU A 7 23.30 -24.56 7.85
N ARG A 8 22.77 -24.80 9.06
CA ARG A 8 21.63 -24.02 9.58
C ARG A 8 21.96 -22.55 9.76
N TYR A 9 23.12 -22.24 10.31
CA TYR A 9 23.56 -20.86 10.48
C TYR A 9 23.76 -20.16 9.14
N LEU A 10 24.39 -20.83 8.16
CA LEU A 10 24.56 -20.30 6.80
C LEU A 10 23.21 -20.03 6.13
N HIS A 11 22.27 -20.97 6.21
CA HIS A 11 20.95 -20.75 5.61
C HIS A 11 20.23 -19.55 6.24
N ARG A 12 20.24 -19.43 7.58
CA ARG A 12 19.65 -18.27 8.26
C ARG A 12 20.36 -16.97 7.89
N PHE A 13 21.69 -17.00 7.75
CA PHE A 13 22.47 -15.86 7.29
C PHE A 13 22.02 -15.40 5.89
N ASP A 14 21.93 -16.32 4.93
CA ASP A 14 21.50 -16.02 3.56
C ASP A 14 20.05 -15.51 3.51
N GLN A 15 19.15 -16.10 4.30
CA GLN A 15 17.77 -15.62 4.43
C GLN A 15 17.72 -14.19 4.95
N ASN A 16 18.46 -13.89 6.02
CA ASN A 16 18.48 -12.55 6.61
C ASN A 16 19.12 -11.53 5.66
N ALA A 17 20.20 -11.90 4.96
CA ALA A 17 20.82 -11.07 3.94
C ALA A 17 19.82 -10.75 2.81
N GLN A 18 19.06 -11.75 2.33
CA GLN A 18 18.01 -11.55 1.33
C GLN A 18 16.88 -10.66 1.84
N LEU A 19 16.45 -10.81 3.10
CA LEU A 19 15.43 -9.93 3.70
C LEU A 19 15.89 -8.47 3.75
N ILE A 20 17.17 -8.21 4.01
CA ILE A 20 17.75 -6.86 3.95
C ILE A 20 17.69 -6.31 2.52
N TRP A 21 18.03 -7.12 1.51
CA TRP A 21 17.92 -6.73 0.10
C TRP A 21 16.46 -6.47 -0.33
N ASP A 22 15.54 -7.35 0.05
CA ASP A 22 14.10 -7.21 -0.20
C ASP A 22 13.56 -5.91 0.45
N TRP A 23 14.02 -5.59 1.67
CA TRP A 23 13.69 -4.35 2.36
C TRP A 23 14.25 -3.11 1.65
N LYS A 24 15.52 -3.13 1.22
CA LYS A 24 16.11 -2.04 0.42
C LYS A 24 15.36 -1.82 -0.89
N ALA A 25 15.00 -2.90 -1.58
CA ALA A 25 14.20 -2.85 -2.80
C ALA A 25 12.81 -2.24 -2.54
N HIS A 26 12.17 -2.63 -1.43
CA HIS A 26 10.89 -2.07 -1.01
C HIS A 26 10.98 -0.57 -0.72
N LEU A 27 11.99 -0.09 0.04
CA LEU A 27 12.20 1.34 0.28
C LEU A 27 12.33 2.14 -1.02
N MET A 28 13.08 1.62 -1.99
CA MET A 28 13.22 2.27 -3.31
C MET A 28 11.88 2.36 -4.05
N ARG A 29 11.05 1.30 -4.00
CA ARG A 29 9.71 1.33 -4.60
C ARG A 29 8.80 2.34 -3.90
N CYS A 30 8.80 2.39 -2.56
CA CYS A 30 8.04 3.37 -1.78
C CYS A 30 8.38 4.81 -2.20
N VAL A 31 9.67 5.15 -2.23
CA VAL A 31 10.13 6.48 -2.66
C VAL A 31 9.71 6.79 -4.08
N GLN A 32 9.84 5.83 -5.00
CA GLN A 32 9.45 6.03 -6.40
C GLN A 32 7.94 6.23 -6.55
N GLN A 33 7.11 5.48 -5.81
CA GLN A 33 5.66 5.65 -5.83
C GLN A 33 5.19 6.93 -5.15
N ASP A 34 5.93 7.41 -4.15
CA ASP A 34 5.64 8.70 -3.52
C ASP A 34 5.93 9.89 -4.43
N ARG A 35 6.87 9.77 -5.39
CA ARG A 35 7.10 10.80 -6.43
C ARG A 35 5.83 11.09 -7.23
N ALA A 36 5.01 10.07 -7.52
CA ALA A 36 3.75 10.26 -8.24
C ALA A 36 2.83 11.29 -7.55
N ARG A 37 2.71 11.18 -6.23
CA ARG A 37 1.91 12.09 -5.39
C ARG A 37 2.54 13.49 -5.33
N ILE A 38 3.86 13.58 -5.20
CA ILE A 38 4.57 14.87 -5.17
C ILE A 38 4.34 15.61 -6.49
N ASP A 39 4.47 14.92 -7.63
CA ASP A 39 4.27 15.49 -8.96
C ASP A 39 2.82 15.99 -9.15
N ILE A 40 1.82 15.25 -8.66
CA ILE A 40 0.42 15.71 -8.69
C ILE A 40 0.28 17.00 -7.88
N LEU A 41 0.74 17.01 -6.62
CA LEU A 41 0.58 18.16 -5.74
C LEU A 41 1.27 19.41 -6.29
N GLN A 42 2.46 19.27 -6.89
CA GLN A 42 3.19 20.39 -7.49
C GLN A 42 2.49 20.97 -8.73
N ASN A 43 1.76 20.14 -9.48
CA ASN A 43 1.12 20.52 -10.73
C ASN A 43 -0.41 20.64 -10.64
N LEU A 44 -0.97 20.55 -9.43
CA LEU A 44 -2.42 20.55 -9.20
C LEU A 44 -3.03 21.91 -9.59
N GLN A 45 -3.92 21.88 -10.57
CA GLN A 45 -4.60 23.06 -11.12
C GLN A 45 -5.92 23.37 -10.39
N LYS A 46 -6.47 24.57 -10.58
CA LYS A 46 -7.71 25.04 -9.90
C LYS A 46 -8.96 24.26 -10.32
N ASP A 47 -8.96 23.65 -11.49
CA ASP A 47 -10.02 22.79 -12.02
C ASP A 47 -9.81 21.31 -11.66
N SER A 48 -8.82 21.00 -10.82
CA SER A 48 -8.37 19.64 -10.55
C SER A 48 -8.34 19.37 -9.05
N VAL A 49 -8.66 18.13 -8.67
CA VAL A 49 -8.57 17.66 -7.28
C VAL A 49 -7.69 16.43 -7.16
N PHE A 50 -7.01 16.29 -6.03
CA PHE A 50 -6.29 15.08 -5.66
C PHE A 50 -7.03 14.36 -4.53
N VAL A 51 -7.30 13.08 -4.69
CA VAL A 51 -8.20 12.31 -3.83
C VAL A 51 -7.49 11.07 -3.34
N LEU A 52 -7.40 10.94 -2.01
CA LEU A 52 -6.92 9.75 -1.32
C LEU A 52 -8.12 8.93 -0.86
N LEU A 53 -8.07 7.62 -1.09
CA LEU A 53 -9.15 6.67 -0.76
C LEU A 53 -8.61 5.61 0.18
N ASP A 54 -9.38 5.28 1.21
CA ASP A 54 -9.04 4.18 2.10
C ASP A 54 -10.26 3.57 2.82
N TRP A 55 -10.21 2.26 3.00
CA TRP A 55 -11.15 1.54 3.87
C TRP A 55 -10.56 1.50 5.28
N ALA A 56 -11.16 2.25 6.19
CA ALA A 56 -10.76 2.18 7.57
C ALA A 56 -11.08 0.81 8.18
N MET A 57 -10.26 0.38 9.15
CA MET A 57 -10.57 -0.80 9.95
C MET A 57 -11.99 -0.71 10.50
N LYS A 58 -12.78 -1.77 10.29
CA LYS A 58 -14.20 -1.82 10.65
C LYS A 58 -14.42 -1.38 12.09
N TRP A 59 -15.45 -0.56 12.29
CA TRP A 59 -15.85 -0.14 13.62
C TRP A 59 -16.66 -1.24 14.28
N LEU A 60 -16.24 -1.73 15.44
CA LEU A 60 -17.07 -2.66 16.21
C LEU A 60 -18.18 -1.86 16.91
N PRO A 61 -19.47 -2.22 16.75
CA PRO A 61 -20.56 -1.66 17.53
C PRO A 61 -20.23 -1.70 19.03
N MET A 62 -20.36 -0.56 19.72
CA MET A 62 -20.00 -0.43 21.14
C MET A 62 -21.13 0.20 21.93
N LYS A 63 -21.41 -0.37 23.10
CA LYS A 63 -22.24 0.26 24.13
C LYS A 63 -21.35 0.85 25.21
N TYR A 64 -21.80 1.91 25.89
CA TYR A 64 -21.08 2.44 27.06
C TYR A 64 -20.93 1.37 28.16
N ARG A 65 -21.98 0.56 28.36
CA ARG A 65 -21.95 -0.63 29.23
C ARG A 65 -22.38 -1.84 28.42
N GLU A 66 -21.51 -2.83 28.40
CA GLU A 66 -21.70 -4.04 27.62
C GLU A 66 -21.37 -5.27 28.48
N ALA A 67 -22.24 -6.27 28.44
CA ALA A 67 -21.96 -7.53 29.10
C ALA A 67 -20.88 -8.30 28.34
N GLN A 68 -20.03 -9.05 29.04
CA GLN A 68 -18.95 -9.82 28.42
C GLN A 68 -19.45 -10.81 27.35
N ARG A 69 -20.67 -11.34 27.51
CA ARG A 69 -21.31 -12.23 26.53
C ARG A 69 -21.69 -11.52 25.22
N ASP A 70 -22.02 -10.23 25.29
CA ASP A 70 -22.49 -9.45 24.14
C ASP A 70 -21.29 -8.97 23.29
N PHE A 71 -20.08 -9.00 23.85
CA PHE A 71 -18.83 -8.62 23.19
C PHE A 71 -18.37 -9.62 22.13
N PHE A 72 -18.73 -10.90 22.28
CA PHE A 72 -18.21 -11.96 21.42
C PHE A 72 -18.86 -11.95 20.03
N ALA A 73 -18.05 -12.13 18.98
CA ALA A 73 -18.48 -12.29 17.58
C ALA A 73 -19.27 -11.12 16.96
N LYS A 74 -19.09 -9.89 17.45
CA LYS A 74 -19.69 -8.70 16.83
C LYS A 74 -19.23 -8.49 15.39
N ARG A 75 -20.20 -8.21 14.51
CA ARG A 75 -19.92 -7.78 13.13
C ARG A 75 -19.58 -6.29 13.13
N GLY A 76 -18.39 -5.95 12.63
CA GLY A 76 -17.99 -4.56 12.47
C GLY A 76 -18.72 -3.84 11.31
N LEU A 77 -18.99 -2.55 11.49
CA LEU A 77 -19.49 -1.61 10.49
C LEU A 77 -18.36 -1.24 9.52
N SER A 78 -18.65 -1.31 8.22
CA SER A 78 -17.72 -0.87 7.19
C SER A 78 -17.82 0.64 7.05
N TRP A 79 -16.68 1.32 6.92
CA TRP A 79 -16.66 2.76 6.68
C TRP A 79 -15.45 3.14 5.84
N HIS A 80 -15.67 4.06 4.91
CA HIS A 80 -14.69 4.50 3.93
C HIS A 80 -14.32 5.96 4.18
N VAL A 81 -13.06 6.31 4.00
CA VAL A 81 -12.57 7.68 4.12
C VAL A 81 -12.05 8.15 2.76
N THR A 82 -12.60 9.26 2.30
CA THR A 82 -12.17 9.95 1.07
C THR A 82 -11.61 11.31 1.46
N TYR A 83 -10.30 11.49 1.30
CA TYR A 83 -9.61 12.74 1.62
C TYR A 83 -9.28 13.50 0.34
N VAL A 84 -9.86 14.68 0.17
CA VAL A 84 -9.76 15.50 -1.04
C VAL A 84 -8.89 16.71 -0.78
N ILE A 85 -7.92 16.95 -1.66
CA ILE A 85 -7.02 18.11 -1.68
C ILE A 85 -7.28 18.91 -2.95
N ARG A 86 -7.33 20.24 -2.82
CA ARG A 86 -7.38 21.17 -3.95
C ARG A 86 -6.49 22.40 -3.68
N PRO A 87 -6.07 23.14 -4.71
CA PRO A 87 -5.40 24.43 -4.52
C PRO A 87 -6.35 25.45 -3.87
N GLN A 88 -5.83 26.30 -2.99
CA GLN A 88 -6.60 27.38 -2.39
C GLN A 88 -6.98 28.43 -3.44
N LYS A 89 -8.20 28.97 -3.35
CA LYS A 89 -8.62 30.12 -4.17
C LYS A 89 -7.88 31.36 -3.67
N ALA A 90 -7.19 32.07 -4.56
CA ALA A 90 -6.48 33.31 -4.21
C ALA A 90 -7.47 34.31 -3.62
N THR A 91 -7.30 34.67 -2.36
CA THR A 91 -7.94 35.84 -1.75
C THR A 91 -7.14 37.08 -2.12
N SER A 92 -7.83 38.21 -2.31
CA SER A 92 -7.30 39.50 -2.82
C SER A 92 -6.17 40.14 -2.00
N THR A 93 -5.64 39.46 -0.98
CA THR A 93 -4.64 39.95 -0.03
C THR A 93 -3.26 39.28 -0.16
N SER A 94 -3.11 38.23 -0.98
CA SER A 94 -1.85 37.47 -1.10
C SER A 94 -1.04 37.83 -2.36
N THR A 95 -0.79 39.12 -2.57
CA THR A 95 0.03 39.60 -3.72
C THR A 95 1.47 39.91 -3.34
N ILE A 96 1.83 39.90 -2.06
CA ILE A 96 3.15 40.37 -1.61
C ILE A 96 3.86 39.24 -0.87
N LEU A 97 4.72 38.50 -1.60
CA LEU A 97 5.99 37.88 -1.19
C LEU A 97 6.27 36.67 -2.11
N LYS A 98 6.97 36.95 -3.23
CA LYS A 98 7.37 35.96 -4.25
C LYS A 98 8.85 35.58 -4.13
N SER A 99 9.38 35.35 -2.92
CA SER A 99 10.79 35.00 -2.78
C SER A 99 11.07 34.00 -1.67
N SER A 100 10.83 32.71 -1.92
CA SER A 100 11.70 31.65 -1.41
C SER A 100 11.53 30.39 -2.26
N LEU A 101 12.63 29.95 -2.89
CA LEU A 101 12.73 28.70 -3.61
C LEU A 101 12.72 27.56 -2.56
N LEU A 102 11.65 26.74 -2.50
CA LEU A 102 11.62 25.31 -2.08
C LEU A 102 10.30 24.83 -1.44
N LEU A 103 9.26 25.67 -1.31
CA LEU A 103 7.90 25.24 -0.95
C LEU A 103 6.95 25.32 -2.17
N PRO A 104 5.93 24.45 -2.28
CA PRO A 104 4.96 24.54 -3.37
C PRO A 104 4.33 25.94 -3.38
N LYS A 105 4.33 26.60 -4.54
CA LYS A 105 3.78 27.94 -4.79
C LYS A 105 2.27 28.08 -4.47
N ASN A 106 1.60 27.00 -4.09
CA ASN A 106 0.17 26.95 -3.84
C ASN A 106 -0.09 26.51 -2.40
N SER A 107 -0.81 27.33 -1.64
CA SER A 107 -1.48 26.84 -0.43
C SER A 107 -2.60 25.89 -0.83
N PHE A 108 -2.80 24.83 -0.05
CA PHE A 108 -3.82 23.82 -0.31
C PHE A 108 -5.00 23.96 0.65
N GLN A 109 -6.14 23.50 0.18
CA GLN A 109 -7.28 23.21 1.02
C GLN A 109 -7.56 21.72 0.98
N HIS A 110 -8.01 21.17 2.10
CA HIS A 110 -8.48 19.80 2.13
C HIS A 110 -9.86 19.67 2.76
N ARG A 111 -10.52 18.55 2.43
CA ARG A 111 -11.80 18.16 2.98
C ARG A 111 -11.88 16.64 3.06
N THR A 112 -12.57 16.13 4.07
CA THR A 112 -12.71 14.68 4.27
C THR A 112 -14.17 14.29 4.21
N PHE A 113 -14.48 13.30 3.38
CA PHE A 113 -15.78 12.64 3.32
C PHE A 113 -15.66 11.25 3.95
N VAL A 114 -16.64 10.88 4.76
CA VAL A 114 -16.70 9.59 5.44
C VAL A 114 -18.07 8.97 5.20
N HIS A 115 -18.09 7.79 4.60
CA HIS A 115 -19.31 7.02 4.39
C HIS A 115 -19.28 5.79 5.28
N ILE A 116 -20.24 5.66 6.20
CA ILE A 116 -20.39 4.49 7.07
C ILE A 116 -21.64 3.70 6.71
N PHE A 117 -21.52 2.37 6.76
CA PHE A 117 -22.53 1.43 6.30
C PHE A 117 -22.85 0.41 7.40
N ASP A 118 -24.14 0.20 7.67
CA ASP A 118 -24.59 -0.92 8.51
C ASP A 118 -24.31 -2.27 7.85
N GLN A 119 -24.50 -2.33 6.53
CA GLN A 119 -24.23 -3.50 5.72
C GLN A 119 -23.63 -3.07 4.38
N CYS A 120 -22.41 -3.52 4.12
CA CYS A 120 -21.69 -3.22 2.89
C CYS A 120 -20.64 -4.31 2.62
N VAL A 121 -20.50 -4.66 1.33
CA VAL A 121 -19.41 -5.48 0.81
C VAL A 121 -18.33 -4.54 0.29
N GLN A 122 -17.08 -4.71 0.73
CA GLN A 122 -15.97 -3.87 0.29
C GLN A 122 -15.47 -4.35 -1.09
N ASN A 123 -16.21 -4.02 -2.15
CA ASN A 123 -15.91 -4.36 -3.53
C ASN A 123 -15.77 -3.11 -4.42
N SER A 124 -15.41 -3.31 -5.68
CA SER A 124 -15.28 -2.27 -6.70
C SER A 124 -16.57 -1.45 -6.85
N ASP A 125 -17.74 -2.10 -6.92
CA ASP A 125 -19.03 -1.42 -7.08
C ASP A 125 -19.27 -0.39 -5.98
N THR A 126 -19.05 -0.77 -4.72
CA THR A 126 -19.19 0.14 -3.57
C THR A 126 -18.23 1.31 -3.65
N VAL A 127 -16.96 1.07 -4.03
CA VAL A 127 -15.96 2.14 -4.19
C VAL A 127 -16.40 3.12 -5.29
N LEU A 128 -16.92 2.61 -6.40
CA LEU A 128 -17.43 3.45 -7.50
C LEU A 128 -18.64 4.28 -7.07
N SER A 129 -19.60 3.69 -6.34
CA SER A 129 -20.74 4.42 -5.81
C SER A 129 -20.33 5.54 -4.84
N ILE A 130 -19.32 5.29 -4.00
CA ILE A 130 -18.73 6.31 -3.11
C ILE A 130 -18.07 7.43 -3.92
N LEU A 131 -17.28 7.08 -4.93
CA LEU A 131 -16.62 8.06 -5.80
C LEU A 131 -17.65 8.95 -6.52
N VAL A 132 -18.72 8.36 -7.06
CA VAL A 132 -19.79 9.09 -7.73
C VAL A 132 -20.47 10.08 -6.78
N ASP A 133 -20.82 9.68 -5.55
CA ASP A 133 -21.41 10.58 -4.54
C ASP A 133 -20.46 11.74 -4.20
N VAL A 134 -19.19 11.43 -3.91
CA VAL A 134 -18.19 12.46 -3.59
C VAL A 134 -18.01 13.43 -4.76
N PHE A 135 -17.91 12.94 -5.98
CA PHE A 135 -17.72 13.77 -7.16
C PHE A 135 -18.94 14.65 -7.46
N LYS A 136 -20.17 14.14 -7.31
CA LYS A 136 -21.40 14.94 -7.42
C LYS A 136 -21.40 16.10 -6.42
N ARG A 137 -21.09 15.82 -5.15
CA ARG A 137 -20.98 16.84 -4.09
C ARG A 137 -19.90 17.87 -4.38
N LEU A 138 -18.73 17.44 -4.87
CA LEU A 138 -17.67 18.36 -5.28
C LEU A 138 -18.10 19.25 -6.45
N LYS A 139 -18.83 18.70 -7.43
CA LYS A 139 -19.34 19.44 -8.60
C LYS A 139 -20.44 20.44 -8.23
N GLU A 140 -21.29 20.09 -7.27
CA GLU A 140 -22.31 20.98 -6.71
C GLU A 140 -21.68 22.20 -6.02
N GLU A 141 -20.60 21.98 -5.26
CA GLU A 141 -19.87 23.06 -4.57
C GLU A 141 -19.00 23.90 -5.50
N ASP A 142 -18.33 23.26 -6.47
CA ASP A 142 -17.47 23.95 -7.43
C ASP A 142 -17.59 23.32 -8.82
N ARG A 143 -18.44 23.93 -9.64
CA ARG A 143 -18.68 23.50 -11.02
C ARG A 143 -17.43 23.54 -11.90
N ASN A 144 -16.38 24.26 -11.49
CA ASN A 144 -15.13 24.37 -12.24
C ASN A 144 -14.25 23.13 -12.14
N ILE A 145 -14.51 22.22 -11.19
CA ILE A 145 -13.73 20.98 -11.06
C ILE A 145 -14.04 20.09 -12.27
N LYS A 146 -13.01 19.81 -13.07
CA LYS A 146 -13.06 19.00 -14.30
C LYS A 146 -12.30 17.69 -14.14
N TYR A 147 -11.22 17.67 -13.35
CA TYR A 147 -10.32 16.53 -13.29
C TYR A 147 -10.09 16.02 -11.87
N ALA A 148 -9.89 14.71 -11.74
CA ALA A 148 -9.49 14.07 -10.50
C ALA A 148 -8.23 13.21 -10.70
N TYR A 149 -7.34 13.27 -9.71
CA TYR A 149 -6.22 12.35 -9.54
C TYR A 149 -6.50 11.50 -8.30
N LEU A 150 -6.54 10.18 -8.47
CA LEU A 150 -6.87 9.25 -7.39
C LEU A 150 -5.61 8.57 -6.88
N ARG A 151 -5.57 8.32 -5.56
CA ARG A 151 -4.58 7.41 -4.97
C ARG A 151 -5.21 6.55 -3.88
N ALA A 152 -4.91 5.25 -3.91
CA ALA A 152 -5.39 4.28 -2.92
C ALA A 152 -4.27 3.30 -2.52
N ASP A 153 -4.60 2.35 -1.65
CA ASP A 153 -3.79 1.17 -1.40
C ASP A 153 -3.99 0.11 -2.50
N ASN A 154 -3.26 -1.00 -2.40
CA ASN A 154 -3.33 -2.10 -3.37
C ASN A 154 -4.48 -3.09 -3.10
N ALA A 155 -5.52 -2.70 -2.35
CA ALA A 155 -6.66 -3.58 -2.08
C ALA A 155 -7.44 -3.87 -3.37
N GLY A 156 -7.95 -5.09 -3.50
CA GLY A 156 -8.65 -5.55 -4.70
C GLY A 156 -9.96 -4.83 -5.02
N CYS A 157 -10.51 -4.01 -4.11
CA CYS A 157 -11.66 -3.15 -4.39
C CYS A 157 -11.27 -1.84 -5.13
N TYR A 158 -10.03 -1.38 -4.99
CA TYR A 158 -9.48 -0.27 -5.80
C TYR A 158 -8.75 -0.81 -7.02
N HIS A 159 -7.86 -1.78 -6.80
CA HIS A 159 -6.96 -2.33 -7.80
C HIS A 159 -7.59 -3.49 -8.58
N ALA A 160 -8.71 -3.21 -9.25
CA ALA A 160 -9.45 -4.16 -10.07
C ALA A 160 -9.81 -3.56 -11.43
N ALA A 161 -10.08 -4.45 -12.40
CA ALA A 161 -10.46 -4.07 -13.75
C ALA A 161 -11.78 -3.29 -13.74
N GLU A 162 -12.74 -3.68 -12.90
CA GLU A 162 -14.02 -2.99 -12.73
C GLU A 162 -13.82 -1.53 -12.30
N THR A 163 -12.95 -1.28 -11.33
CA THR A 163 -12.71 0.08 -10.82
C THR A 163 -12.00 0.94 -11.86
N LEU A 164 -10.96 0.41 -12.52
CA LEU A 164 -10.16 1.17 -13.48
C LEU A 164 -10.89 1.43 -14.82
N LEU A 165 -11.73 0.48 -15.27
CA LEU A 165 -12.48 0.58 -16.53
C LEU A 165 -13.85 1.25 -16.38
N SER A 166 -14.08 1.96 -15.28
CA SER A 166 -15.31 2.72 -15.00
C SER A 166 -15.19 4.22 -15.29
N ASN A 167 -14.00 4.73 -15.62
CA ASN A 167 -13.73 6.17 -15.75
C ASN A 167 -14.73 6.91 -16.66
N LYS A 168 -15.03 6.37 -17.86
CA LYS A 168 -16.04 6.96 -18.75
C LYS A 168 -17.41 7.06 -18.07
N LYS A 169 -17.83 6.01 -17.36
CA LYS A 169 -19.13 5.98 -16.67
C LYS A 169 -19.18 6.94 -15.48
N VAL A 170 -18.11 7.02 -14.69
CA VAL A 170 -17.97 7.99 -13.61
C VAL A 170 -18.03 9.42 -14.17
N PHE A 171 -17.37 9.68 -15.30
CA PHE A 171 -17.43 10.97 -15.97
C PHE A 171 -18.85 11.32 -16.46
N GLU A 172 -19.55 10.38 -17.10
CA GLU A 172 -20.95 10.57 -17.54
C GLU A 172 -21.88 10.94 -16.37
N GLU A 173 -21.69 10.33 -15.19
CA GLU A 173 -22.55 10.58 -14.04
C GLU A 173 -22.20 11.83 -13.22
N THR A 174 -20.96 12.32 -13.31
CA THR A 174 -20.44 13.34 -12.38
C THR A 174 -19.88 14.58 -13.08
N GLY A 175 -19.50 14.47 -14.35
CA GLY A 175 -18.78 15.50 -15.09
C GLY A 175 -17.35 15.75 -14.60
N ILE A 176 -16.74 14.81 -13.86
CA ILE A 176 -15.33 14.85 -13.42
C ILE A 176 -14.58 13.66 -14.04
N PHE A 177 -13.52 13.96 -14.79
CA PHE A 177 -12.72 12.95 -15.49
C PHE A 177 -11.51 12.53 -14.66
N ILE A 178 -11.32 11.22 -14.45
CA ILE A 178 -10.16 10.72 -13.70
C ILE A 178 -8.95 10.72 -14.64
N ARG A 179 -7.93 11.51 -14.34
CA ARG A 179 -6.70 11.62 -15.14
C ARG A 179 -5.69 10.54 -14.82
N ARG A 180 -5.58 10.17 -13.54
CA ARG A 180 -4.64 9.15 -13.09
C ARG A 180 -5.15 8.46 -11.83
N PHE A 181 -4.89 7.17 -11.74
CA PHE A 181 -5.07 6.37 -10.54
C PHE A 181 -3.71 5.78 -10.15
N ASP A 182 -3.20 6.20 -9.00
CA ASP A 182 -1.93 5.75 -8.43
C ASP A 182 -2.15 4.83 -7.22
N TYR A 183 -1.31 3.80 -7.07
CA TYR A 183 -1.34 2.87 -5.96
C TYR A 183 -0.10 3.00 -5.09
N SER A 184 -0.30 2.99 -3.78
CA SER A 184 0.81 3.02 -2.82
C SER A 184 1.46 1.63 -2.71
N ASP A 185 2.80 1.58 -2.61
CA ASP A 185 3.48 0.31 -2.32
C ASP A 185 2.98 -0.23 -0.96
N PRO A 186 2.76 -1.54 -0.80
CA PRO A 186 2.25 -2.08 0.46
C PRO A 186 3.11 -1.65 1.65
N GLN A 187 2.52 -1.20 2.76
CA GLN A 187 3.24 -0.68 3.93
C GLN A 187 3.93 0.70 3.72
N SER A 188 3.75 1.34 2.57
CA SER A 188 4.35 2.65 2.25
C SER A 188 3.58 3.88 2.78
N GLY A 189 2.53 3.72 3.60
CA GLY A 189 1.68 4.87 3.89
C GLY A 189 1.01 4.86 5.26
N LYS A 190 1.42 5.81 6.11
CA LYS A 190 0.55 6.46 7.09
C LYS A 190 -0.18 7.59 6.35
N SER A 191 -1.30 7.25 5.74
CA SER A 191 -2.03 8.13 4.83
C SER A 191 -2.73 9.28 5.58
N ALA A 192 -3.17 10.31 4.85
CA ALA A 192 -4.06 11.32 5.42
C ALA A 192 -5.39 10.69 5.87
N CYS A 193 -5.86 9.65 5.15
CA CYS A 193 -7.02 8.87 5.55
C CYS A 193 -6.83 8.21 6.93
N ASP A 194 -5.69 7.60 7.21
CA ASP A 194 -5.40 7.00 8.53
C ASP A 194 -5.49 8.03 9.67
N ARG A 195 -4.94 9.22 9.46
CA ARG A 195 -5.01 10.32 10.45
C ARG A 195 -6.45 10.76 10.66
N MET A 196 -7.21 10.91 9.58
CA MET A 196 -8.62 11.29 9.65
C MET A 196 -9.47 10.21 10.30
N SER A 197 -9.22 8.94 10.01
CA SER A 197 -9.83 7.81 10.70
C SER A 197 -9.51 7.81 12.20
N ALA A 198 -8.28 8.15 12.59
CA ALA A 198 -7.93 8.27 14.00
C ALA A 198 -8.70 9.40 14.69
N VAL A 199 -8.84 10.57 14.05
CA VAL A 199 -9.65 11.70 14.55
C VAL A 199 -11.11 11.26 14.74
N VAL A 200 -11.72 10.63 13.74
CA VAL A 200 -13.10 10.12 13.82
C VAL A 200 -13.25 9.12 14.96
N LYS A 201 -12.33 8.13 15.08
CA LYS A 201 -12.35 7.16 16.18
C LYS A 201 -12.23 7.83 17.54
N CYS A 202 -11.42 8.87 17.69
CA CYS A 202 -11.30 9.63 18.93
C CYS A 202 -12.61 10.35 19.29
N ASN A 203 -13.29 10.98 18.33
CA ASN A 203 -14.58 11.62 18.55
C ASN A 203 -15.63 10.62 19.01
N VAL A 204 -15.75 9.49 18.30
CA VAL A 204 -16.71 8.44 18.63
C VAL A 204 -16.44 7.85 20.02
N ARG A 205 -15.18 7.58 20.37
CA ARG A 205 -14.81 7.09 21.72
C ARG A 205 -15.16 8.09 22.81
N ARG A 206 -14.93 9.39 22.56
CA ARG A 206 -15.32 10.44 23.51
C ARG A 206 -16.84 10.43 23.74
N HIS A 207 -17.63 10.32 22.69
CA HIS A 207 -19.09 10.25 22.79
C HIS A 207 -19.55 9.02 23.59
N ILE A 208 -18.90 7.86 23.41
CA ILE A 208 -19.16 6.65 24.20
C ILE A 208 -18.83 6.88 25.68
N ASN A 209 -17.69 7.52 25.97
CA ASN A 209 -17.28 7.84 27.33
C ASN A 209 -18.23 8.83 28.02
N GLU A 210 -19.01 9.61 27.26
CA GLU A 210 -20.10 10.46 27.74
C GLU A 210 -21.40 9.68 28.02
N LYS A 211 -21.31 8.34 28.11
CA LYS A 211 -22.39 7.38 28.42
C LYS A 211 -23.37 7.10 27.28
N ASN A 212 -22.98 7.38 26.04
CA ASN A 212 -23.79 7.09 24.86
C ASN A 212 -23.39 5.75 24.21
N ASN A 213 -24.29 5.20 23.39
CA ASN A 213 -24.04 3.99 22.60
C ASN A 213 -23.78 4.33 21.14
N VAL A 214 -23.00 3.50 20.46
CA VAL A 214 -22.70 3.62 19.03
C VAL A 214 -22.72 2.24 18.39
N GLU A 215 -23.91 1.82 17.98
CA GLU A 215 -24.18 0.47 17.47
C GLU A 215 -24.45 0.41 15.97
N ASN A 216 -24.96 1.51 15.40
CA ASN A 216 -25.31 1.60 13.98
C ASN A 216 -24.66 2.81 13.30
N SER A 217 -24.78 2.85 11.98
CA SER A 217 -24.21 3.89 11.11
C SER A 217 -24.70 5.29 11.48
N LYS A 218 -25.98 5.46 11.83
CA LYS A 218 -26.57 6.73 12.24
C LYS A 218 -25.98 7.24 13.56
N GLU A 219 -25.93 6.39 14.59
CA GLU A 219 -25.31 6.74 15.89
C GLU A 219 -23.83 7.05 15.75
N PHE A 220 -23.13 6.35 14.84
CA PHE A 220 -21.72 6.67 14.55
C PHE A 220 -21.57 8.04 13.93
N VAL A 221 -22.44 8.41 12.99
CA VAL A 221 -22.47 9.75 12.41
C VAL A 221 -22.71 10.78 13.50
N ASP A 222 -23.63 10.53 14.44
CA ASP A 222 -23.93 11.41 15.58
C ASP A 222 -22.73 11.57 16.52
N ALA A 223 -22.05 10.47 16.82
CA ALA A 223 -20.91 10.42 17.72
C ALA A 223 -19.64 11.07 17.15
N ALA A 224 -19.46 11.03 15.82
CA ALA A 224 -18.28 11.57 15.17
C ALA A 224 -18.30 13.11 15.01
N ARG A 225 -19.41 13.77 15.39
CA ARG A 225 -19.69 15.20 15.24
C ARG A 225 -18.89 16.07 16.19
N THR A 226 -17.69 16.49 15.81
CA THR A 226 -17.02 17.58 16.54
C THR A 226 -16.14 18.47 15.67
N THR A 227 -15.83 18.06 14.44
CA THR A 227 -14.78 18.71 13.65
C THR A 227 -15.32 19.35 12.38
N GLN A 228 -15.04 20.65 12.19
CA GLN A 228 -15.63 21.50 11.15
C GLN A 228 -15.31 21.10 9.70
N TYR A 229 -14.51 20.06 9.46
CA TYR A 229 -13.99 19.68 8.14
C TYR A 229 -14.21 18.22 7.76
N LEU A 230 -14.99 17.53 8.60
CA LEU A 230 -15.45 16.17 8.38
C LEU A 230 -16.89 16.20 7.88
N SER A 231 -17.11 15.68 6.67
CA SER A 231 -18.44 15.36 6.17
C SER A 231 -18.68 13.87 6.35
N ILE A 232 -19.62 13.49 7.22
CA ILE A 232 -19.85 12.09 7.63
C ILE A 232 -21.30 11.71 7.35
N PHE A 233 -21.50 10.57 6.69
CA PHE A 233 -22.80 10.11 6.21
C PHE A 233 -23.05 8.66 6.61
N ALA A 234 -24.27 8.37 7.03
CA ALA A 234 -24.76 6.99 7.01
C ALA A 234 -25.22 6.69 5.58
N SER A 235 -24.82 5.55 5.05
CA SER A 235 -24.97 5.24 3.64
C SER A 235 -25.42 3.81 3.43
N LYS A 236 -26.13 3.59 2.32
CA LYS A 236 -26.54 2.28 1.83
C LYS A 236 -26.30 2.20 0.34
N ILE A 237 -25.78 1.06 -0.12
CA ILE A 237 -25.67 0.78 -1.55
C ILE A 237 -26.98 0.14 -2.03
N VAL A 238 -27.54 0.69 -3.10
CA VAL A 238 -28.73 0.19 -3.77
C VAL A 238 -28.35 -0.20 -5.20
N PRO A 239 -28.63 -1.45 -5.61
CA PRO A 239 -28.35 -1.89 -6.97
C PRO A 239 -29.02 -1.00 -8.01
N HIS A 240 -28.32 -0.68 -9.10
CA HIS A 240 -28.85 0.19 -10.17
C HIS A 240 -30.11 -0.38 -10.86
N SER A 241 -30.36 -1.69 -10.73
CA SER A 241 -31.57 -2.33 -11.25
C SER A 241 -32.14 -3.33 -10.24
N VAL A 242 -33.45 -3.23 -9.99
CA VAL A 242 -34.26 -4.18 -9.19
C VAL A 242 -34.59 -5.45 -10.02
N VAL A 243 -34.21 -5.50 -11.30
CA VAL A 243 -34.43 -6.68 -12.13
C VAL A 243 -33.51 -7.81 -11.63
N PRO A 244 -34.04 -9.01 -11.32
CA PRO A 244 -33.21 -10.15 -10.98
C PRO A 244 -32.15 -10.31 -12.06
N LYS A 245 -30.88 -10.52 -11.68
CA LYS A 245 -29.77 -10.85 -12.57
C LYS A 245 -30.14 -12.07 -13.41
N SER A 246 -30.91 -11.88 -14.47
CA SER A 246 -31.41 -12.90 -15.36
C SER A 246 -30.96 -12.51 -16.75
N LYS A 247 -30.06 -13.36 -17.27
CA LYS A 247 -29.76 -13.52 -18.70
C LYS A 247 -29.21 -12.31 -19.48
N THR A 248 -28.59 -11.32 -18.85
CA THR A 248 -27.56 -10.53 -19.55
C THR A 248 -26.25 -11.27 -19.38
N SER A 249 -25.59 -11.66 -20.47
CA SER A 249 -24.29 -12.33 -20.41
C SER A 249 -23.31 -11.48 -19.59
N ASN A 250 -23.05 -11.86 -18.34
CA ASN A 250 -22.00 -11.26 -17.51
C ASN A 250 -20.66 -11.61 -18.15
N LYS A 251 -20.28 -10.92 -19.22
CA LYS A 251 -18.89 -10.92 -19.66
C LYS A 251 -18.10 -10.32 -18.51
N LYS A 252 -17.43 -11.18 -17.76
CA LYS A 252 -16.56 -10.79 -16.65
C LYS A 252 -15.61 -9.70 -17.15
N ILE A 253 -15.66 -8.53 -16.54
CA ILE A 253 -14.71 -7.46 -16.84
C ILE A 253 -13.35 -8.01 -16.43
N ASN A 254 -12.45 -8.15 -17.40
CA ASN A 254 -11.13 -8.71 -17.15
C ASN A 254 -10.10 -7.84 -17.85
N TRP A 255 -9.10 -7.43 -17.09
CA TRP A 255 -7.89 -6.80 -17.59
C TRP A 255 -6.70 -7.65 -17.13
N THR A 256 -6.20 -8.47 -18.06
CA THR A 256 -5.09 -9.39 -17.79
C THR A 256 -3.85 -8.62 -17.32
N GLY A 257 -3.36 -8.98 -16.14
CA GLY A 257 -2.17 -8.36 -15.55
C GLY A 257 -2.40 -7.00 -14.89
N VAL A 258 -3.66 -6.57 -14.68
CA VAL A 258 -3.98 -5.28 -14.07
C VAL A 258 -3.23 -5.05 -12.75
N THR A 259 -3.15 -6.08 -11.90
CA THR A 259 -2.49 -6.06 -10.59
C THR A 259 -0.97 -5.85 -10.63
N MET A 260 -0.37 -5.80 -11.83
CA MET A 260 1.05 -5.48 -12.00
C MET A 260 1.31 -3.98 -12.17
N PHE A 261 0.28 -3.18 -12.43
CA PHE A 261 0.41 -1.76 -12.69
C PHE A 261 0.11 -0.94 -11.43
N ASN A 262 1.08 -0.14 -10.99
CA ASN A 262 0.89 0.74 -9.84
C ASN A 262 0.38 2.12 -10.23
N ASN A 263 0.48 2.52 -11.50
CA ASN A 263 0.07 3.83 -11.96
C ASN A 263 -0.66 3.68 -13.28
N VAL A 264 -1.86 4.23 -13.39
CA VAL A 264 -2.70 4.14 -14.59
C VAL A 264 -3.18 5.54 -14.96
N GLN A 265 -2.76 6.04 -16.11
CA GLN A 265 -3.09 7.36 -16.64
C GLN A 265 -4.08 7.23 -17.80
N TYR A 266 -5.03 8.16 -17.85
CA TYR A 266 -6.06 8.24 -18.87
C TYR A 266 -5.89 9.54 -19.65
N GLU A 267 -5.70 9.41 -20.95
CA GLU A 267 -5.58 10.52 -21.88
C GLU A 267 -6.70 10.46 -22.91
N ILE A 268 -7.15 11.63 -23.35
CA ILE A 268 -8.22 11.75 -24.34
C ILE A 268 -7.55 12.07 -25.67
N LYS A 269 -7.67 11.15 -26.63
CA LYS A 269 -7.28 11.35 -28.03
C LYS A 269 -8.51 11.80 -28.81
N SER A 270 -8.55 13.09 -29.18
CA SER A 270 -9.52 13.58 -30.16
C SER A 270 -8.87 13.66 -31.53
N SER A 271 -9.54 13.19 -32.57
CA SER A 271 -9.08 13.32 -33.96
C SER A 271 -9.04 14.79 -34.45
N LYS A 272 -9.65 15.73 -33.71
CA LYS A 272 -9.69 17.17 -34.01
C LYS A 272 -8.72 18.02 -33.16
N LEU A 273 -7.77 17.41 -32.45
CA LEU A 273 -6.86 18.07 -31.50
C LEU A 273 -5.62 18.71 -32.16
N ARG A 274 -5.69 19.13 -33.43
CA ARG A 274 -4.55 19.80 -34.09
C ARG A 274 -4.46 21.30 -33.86
N GLU A 275 -5.49 22.00 -33.37
CA GLU A 275 -5.44 23.46 -33.18
C GLU A 275 -6.29 23.98 -31.99
N ARG A 276 -6.52 23.18 -30.94
CA ARG A 276 -7.10 23.70 -29.69
C ARG A 276 -6.11 23.51 -28.55
N ASN A 277 -5.89 24.59 -27.78
CA ASN A 277 -4.97 24.64 -26.64
C ASN A 277 -5.13 23.40 -25.74
N ARG A 278 -4.00 22.93 -25.18
CA ARG A 278 -3.89 21.80 -24.21
C ARG A 278 -4.85 21.85 -23.01
N GLU A 279 -5.60 22.94 -22.83
CA GLU A 279 -6.37 23.29 -21.64
C GLU A 279 -7.83 22.75 -21.63
N GLU A 280 -8.39 22.29 -22.75
CA GLU A 280 -9.76 21.75 -22.80
C GLU A 280 -9.82 20.32 -23.35
N GLN A 281 -9.32 19.38 -22.55
CA GLN A 281 -9.44 17.93 -22.77
C GLN A 281 -10.52 17.35 -21.85
N ILE A 282 -11.78 17.73 -22.09
CA ILE A 282 -12.95 17.11 -21.45
C ILE A 282 -13.60 16.21 -22.51
N PRO A 283 -13.98 14.96 -22.20
CA PRO A 283 -14.65 14.11 -23.17
C PRO A 283 -15.95 14.77 -23.67
N SER A 284 -16.09 14.90 -24.99
CA SER A 284 -17.36 15.20 -25.66
C SER A 284 -18.03 13.87 -26.03
N ASN A 285 -19.30 13.74 -25.64
CA ASN A 285 -20.03 12.47 -25.72
C ASN A 285 -20.00 11.89 -27.15
N ASP A 286 -19.39 10.70 -27.26
CA ASP A 286 -19.42 9.71 -28.36
C ASP A 286 -18.28 9.65 -29.39
N SER A 287 -17.39 10.64 -29.53
CA SER A 287 -16.30 10.56 -30.55
C SER A 287 -14.87 10.57 -30.02
N ASP A 288 -14.68 10.85 -28.72
CA ASP A 288 -13.35 10.92 -28.13
C ASP A 288 -12.89 9.55 -27.64
N GLU A 289 -11.70 9.12 -28.08
CA GLU A 289 -11.11 7.85 -27.68
C GLU A 289 -10.23 8.06 -26.44
N ILE A 290 -10.38 7.19 -25.43
CA ILE A 290 -9.52 7.21 -24.25
C ILE A 290 -8.35 6.27 -24.49
N GLU A 291 -7.14 6.79 -24.31
CA GLU A 291 -5.93 5.99 -24.23
C GLU A 291 -5.53 5.81 -22.77
N ILE A 292 -5.18 4.58 -22.42
CA ILE A 292 -4.73 4.23 -21.08
C ILE A 292 -3.25 3.89 -21.14
N THR A 293 -2.44 4.60 -20.36
CA THR A 293 -1.03 4.24 -20.16
C THR A 293 -0.84 3.73 -18.74
N ALA A 294 -0.29 2.52 -18.60
CA ALA A 294 -0.09 1.90 -17.30
C ALA A 294 1.39 1.57 -17.04
N TRP A 295 1.86 1.85 -15.82
CA TRP A 295 3.24 1.60 -15.40
C TRP A 295 3.29 0.66 -14.18
N ARG A 296 4.31 -0.19 -14.14
CA ARG A 296 4.65 -0.98 -12.95
C ARG A 296 5.28 -0.13 -11.84
N SER A 297 5.99 0.92 -12.24
CA SER A 297 6.59 1.89 -11.34
C SER A 297 6.46 3.27 -11.94
N TYR A 298 6.11 4.25 -11.11
CA TYR A 298 5.77 5.58 -11.58
C TYR A 298 6.88 6.15 -12.47
N ASN A 299 6.51 6.56 -13.69
CA ASN A 299 7.41 7.24 -14.64
C ASN A 299 8.73 6.48 -14.94
N ILE A 300 8.69 5.15 -14.93
CA ILE A 300 9.82 4.29 -15.34
C ILE A 300 9.48 3.59 -16.66
N GLY A 301 10.23 3.92 -17.71
CA GLY A 301 10.00 3.44 -19.08
C GLY A 301 8.80 4.10 -19.76
N SER A 302 8.48 3.68 -20.99
CA SER A 302 7.39 4.25 -21.78
C SER A 302 5.99 3.96 -21.25
N GLY A 303 5.85 2.98 -20.35
CA GLY A 303 4.53 2.44 -19.96
C GLY A 303 3.96 1.50 -21.00
N LYS A 304 2.89 0.79 -20.63
CA LYS A 304 2.11 -0.06 -21.54
C LYS A 304 0.83 0.66 -21.90
N GLU A 305 0.64 0.87 -23.20
CA GLU A 305 -0.53 1.55 -23.76
C GLU A 305 -1.67 0.54 -24.03
N PHE A 306 -2.89 0.98 -23.78
CA PHE A 306 -4.12 0.25 -24.04
C PHE A 306 -5.16 1.21 -24.63
N THR A 307 -5.87 0.74 -25.65
CA THR A 307 -6.99 1.47 -26.26
C THR A 307 -8.28 1.11 -25.54
N TRP A 308 -9.03 2.10 -25.05
CA TRP A 308 -10.26 1.90 -24.29
C TRP A 308 -11.32 1.10 -25.08
N SER A 309 -11.44 1.34 -26.38
CA SER A 309 -12.38 0.66 -27.29
C SER A 309 -12.23 -0.87 -27.33
N ASN A 310 -11.05 -1.39 -26.98
CA ASN A 310 -10.74 -2.82 -27.00
C ASN A 310 -11.04 -3.52 -25.65
N LEU A 311 -11.49 -2.77 -24.64
CA LEU A 311 -11.70 -3.27 -23.28
C LEU A 311 -13.19 -3.38 -22.96
N ASN A 312 -13.55 -4.39 -22.16
CA ASN A 312 -14.89 -4.49 -21.61
C ASN A 312 -15.02 -3.48 -20.46
N THR A 313 -15.94 -2.52 -20.59
CA THR A 313 -16.09 -1.43 -19.62
C THR A 313 -17.32 -1.61 -18.74
N VAL A 314 -17.30 -0.94 -17.58
CA VAL A 314 -18.47 -0.89 -16.70
C VAL A 314 -19.60 -0.10 -17.37
N GLN A 315 -20.79 -0.70 -17.40
CA GLN A 315 -21.98 -0.10 -18.03
C GLN A 315 -22.87 0.64 -17.03
N THR A 316 -22.95 0.14 -15.80
CA THR A 316 -23.80 0.66 -14.74
C THR A 316 -23.04 0.72 -13.43
N ILE A 317 -23.26 1.77 -12.65
CA ILE A 317 -22.73 1.91 -11.30
C ILE A 317 -23.91 1.86 -10.32
N ASP A 318 -23.77 1.07 -9.26
CA ASP A 318 -24.77 1.00 -8.20
C ASP A 318 -24.91 2.36 -7.51
N GLN A 319 -26.10 2.66 -6.98
CA GLN A 319 -26.37 3.95 -6.38
C GLN A 319 -26.00 3.94 -4.89
N LEU A 320 -25.25 4.95 -4.45
CA LEU A 320 -25.11 5.24 -3.03
C LEU A 320 -26.27 6.14 -2.59
N VAL A 321 -27.05 5.66 -1.62
CA VAL A 321 -28.10 6.44 -0.98
C VAL A 321 -27.61 6.83 0.41
N VAL A 322 -27.52 8.14 0.66
CA VAL A 322 -27.28 8.66 2.00
C VAL A 322 -28.56 8.53 2.82
N THR A 323 -28.53 7.63 3.80
CA THR A 323 -29.69 7.34 4.66
C THR A 323 -29.81 8.34 5.81
N TYR A 324 -28.69 8.96 6.18
CA TYR A 324 -28.66 9.99 7.21
C TYR A 324 -27.48 10.94 6.99
N GLU A 325 -27.80 12.24 6.89
CA GLU A 325 -26.87 13.35 6.82
C GLU A 325 -27.30 14.42 7.84
N PRO A 326 -26.46 14.76 8.82
CA PRO A 326 -26.73 15.86 9.73
C PRO A 326 -26.63 17.21 9.03
N SER A 327 -27.56 18.13 9.32
CA SER A 327 -27.55 19.49 8.77
C SER A 327 -26.29 20.31 9.13
N LEU A 328 -25.60 19.95 10.23
CA LEU A 328 -24.43 20.65 10.76
C LEU A 328 -23.08 20.05 10.32
N THR A 329 -23.06 18.94 9.57
CA THR A 329 -21.81 18.22 9.22
C THR A 329 -21.38 18.39 7.76
N GLN A 330 -21.86 19.40 7.04
CA GLN A 330 -21.20 19.77 5.79
C GLN A 330 -19.87 20.45 6.14
N GLY A 331 -18.81 19.64 6.25
CA GLY A 331 -17.50 20.13 6.66
C GLY A 331 -17.01 21.23 5.70
N ASN A 332 -16.43 22.30 6.21
CA ASN A 332 -15.80 23.34 5.41
C ASN A 332 -14.45 22.87 4.87
N TRP A 333 -14.04 23.48 3.77
CA TRP A 333 -12.67 23.36 3.27
C TRP A 333 -11.69 23.95 4.29
N MET A 334 -10.76 23.13 4.78
CA MET A 334 -9.73 23.59 5.70
C MET A 334 -8.56 24.15 4.91
N ASN A 335 -8.18 25.38 5.22
CA ASN A 335 -6.91 25.91 4.76
C ASN A 335 -5.77 25.20 5.49
N GLU A 336 -4.80 24.76 4.72
CA GLU A 336 -3.45 24.52 5.19
C GLU A 336 -2.76 25.90 5.36
N ASN A 337 -3.22 26.69 6.35
CA ASN A 337 -2.73 28.06 6.56
C ASN A 337 -1.23 28.05 6.88
N ILE A 338 -0.43 28.56 5.95
CA ILE A 338 0.93 29.03 6.22
C ILE A 338 0.78 30.49 6.64
N LYS A 339 1.06 30.80 7.91
CA LYS A 339 1.51 32.15 8.25
C LYS A 339 3.02 32.08 8.14
N GLU A 340 3.56 32.57 7.03
CA GLU A 340 5.00 32.73 6.85
C GLU A 340 5.46 33.82 7.82
N ASP A 341 6.06 33.42 8.95
CA ASP A 341 7.02 34.31 9.60
C ASP A 341 8.34 34.08 8.86
N ALA A 342 8.90 35.12 8.25
CA ALA A 342 10.08 35.11 7.38
C ALA A 342 11.40 34.61 8.03
N ASN A 343 11.34 33.89 9.14
CA ASN A 343 12.46 33.40 9.96
C ASN A 343 12.42 31.87 10.19
N ASP A 344 11.61 31.10 9.47
CA ASP A 344 11.35 29.67 9.77
C ASP A 344 12.39 28.69 9.16
N ASP A 345 13.19 29.11 8.17
CA ASP A 345 14.31 28.31 7.64
C ASP A 345 15.65 28.76 8.26
N ARG A 346 15.89 28.42 9.53
CA ARG A 346 17.27 28.33 10.02
C ARG A 346 17.70 26.88 9.90
N GLN A 347 18.49 26.56 8.87
CA GLN A 347 19.44 25.46 8.94
C GLN A 347 20.32 25.74 10.16
N SER A 348 20.13 25.01 11.26
CA SER A 348 21.13 24.99 12.32
C SER A 348 22.27 24.08 11.86
N ASP A 349 23.12 24.60 10.97
CA ASP A 349 24.51 24.18 10.91
C ASP A 349 25.16 24.78 12.16
N SER A 350 25.05 24.08 13.29
CA SER A 350 25.92 24.33 14.43
C SER A 350 26.96 23.21 14.43
N GLU A 351 28.08 23.48 13.75
CA GLU A 351 29.36 22.89 14.13
C GLU A 351 29.53 23.16 15.63
N PHE A 352 29.51 22.11 16.43
CA PHE A 352 29.83 22.18 17.85
C PHE A 352 31.35 22.22 17.93
N GLU A 353 31.92 23.42 18.07
CA GLU A 353 33.26 23.55 18.66
C GLU A 353 33.14 23.23 20.15
N GLU A 354 33.89 22.22 20.58
CA GLU A 354 34.09 21.88 21.99
C GLU A 354 35.02 22.93 22.62
N ASP A 355 34.48 23.80 23.45
CA ASP A 355 35.29 24.63 24.35
C ASP A 355 35.20 24.10 25.78
N GLU A 356 36.24 23.35 26.17
CA GLU A 356 36.64 23.13 27.56
C GLU A 356 36.98 24.47 28.22
N LYS A 357 36.28 24.88 29.29
CA LYS A 357 36.88 25.69 30.40
C LYS A 357 36.23 25.43 31.76
N THR A 358 37.05 24.81 32.61
CA THR A 358 37.31 25.03 34.05
C THR A 358 36.40 25.96 34.86
N GLU A 359 35.99 25.43 36.02
CA GLU A 359 35.41 26.14 37.18
C GLU A 359 36.37 27.18 37.78
N GLU A 360 35.85 28.35 38.18
CA GLU A 360 36.04 28.96 39.51
C GLU A 360 35.39 30.36 39.60
N GLY A 361 34.70 30.65 40.72
CA GLY A 361 34.82 31.96 41.40
C GLY A 361 33.76 33.07 41.25
N LYS A 362 32.69 32.99 42.06
CA LYS A 362 32.04 34.05 42.88
C LYS A 362 31.55 35.42 42.30
N ASN A 363 30.24 35.62 42.48
CA ASN A 363 29.49 36.79 43.02
C ASN A 363 29.82 38.25 42.57
N HIS A 364 28.86 38.93 41.92
CA HIS A 364 27.94 39.88 42.59
C HIS A 364 26.88 40.50 41.65
N ASN A 365 25.62 40.39 42.09
CA ASN A 365 24.51 41.37 42.06
C ASN A 365 24.22 42.27 40.84
N LYS A 366 22.98 42.05 40.36
CA LYS A 366 21.84 42.96 40.22
C LYS A 366 21.44 43.40 38.81
N ASN A 367 20.16 43.13 38.59
CA ASN A 367 19.22 43.75 37.67
C ASN A 367 19.38 43.34 36.20
N ASP A 368 18.70 42.27 35.82
CA ASP A 368 17.85 42.35 34.64
C ASP A 368 16.70 41.35 34.71
N VAL A 369 15.52 41.86 34.36
CA VAL A 369 14.25 41.16 34.26
C VAL A 369 14.44 39.86 33.49
N ALA A 370 14.11 38.74 34.13
CA ALA A 370 14.11 37.42 33.51
C ALA A 370 13.18 37.42 32.28
N LYS A 371 13.75 37.69 31.10
CA LYS A 371 13.21 37.21 29.83
C LYS A 371 13.37 35.70 29.88
N ASN A 372 12.30 35.02 30.31
CA ASN A 372 12.12 33.60 30.08
C ASN A 372 12.22 33.34 28.57
N ASN A 373 13.43 33.07 28.09
CA ASN A 373 13.68 32.42 26.81
C ASN A 373 13.22 30.96 26.95
N SER A 374 11.91 30.75 27.00
CA SER A 374 11.32 29.46 26.70
C SER A 374 11.77 29.09 25.28
N LYS A 375 12.62 28.06 25.15
CA LYS A 375 12.97 27.48 23.85
C LYS A 375 11.67 27.33 23.04
N PRO A 376 11.58 27.87 21.82
CA PRO A 376 10.36 27.77 21.04
C PRO A 376 10.03 26.29 20.87
N PHE A 377 8.78 25.90 21.14
CA PHE A 377 8.33 24.52 20.93
C PHE A 377 8.55 24.16 19.45
N VAL A 378 9.44 23.21 19.19
CA VAL A 378 9.71 22.68 17.86
C VAL A 378 8.98 21.34 17.73
N PHE A 379 8.16 21.21 16.69
CA PHE A 379 7.50 19.98 16.29
C PHE A 379 8.34 19.29 15.22
N ASP A 380 8.84 18.09 15.53
CA ASP A 380 9.58 17.27 14.57
C ASP A 380 8.66 16.44 13.68
N CYS A 381 9.11 16.16 12.47
CA CYS A 381 8.47 15.14 11.65
C CYS A 381 8.57 13.75 12.34
N PRO A 382 7.48 12.97 12.44
CA PRO A 382 7.51 11.62 12.98
C PRO A 382 8.20 10.58 12.08
N ASP A 383 8.50 10.93 10.82
CA ASP A 383 9.38 10.11 9.99
C ASP A 383 10.80 10.23 10.56
N PRO A 384 11.41 9.12 11.04
CA PRO A 384 12.70 9.16 11.68
C PRO A 384 13.81 9.72 10.79
N ASN A 385 13.66 9.70 9.47
CA ASN A 385 14.69 10.13 8.52
C ASN A 385 14.46 11.57 8.02
N CYS A 386 13.27 12.14 8.26
CA CYS A 386 12.96 13.50 7.84
C CYS A 386 13.61 14.52 8.78
N ILE A 387 14.34 15.49 8.23
CA ILE A 387 15.03 16.55 9.00
C ILE A 387 14.19 17.82 9.17
N ARG A 388 12.93 17.84 8.72
CA ARG A 388 12.08 19.02 8.83
C ARG A 388 11.55 19.18 10.25
N GLN A 389 11.62 20.42 10.72
CA GLN A 389 11.17 20.88 12.02
C GLN A 389 10.22 22.05 11.83
N PHE A 390 9.20 22.17 12.70
CA PHE A 390 8.15 23.16 12.55
C PHE A 390 7.90 23.88 13.87
N ARG A 391 7.78 25.21 13.86
CA ARG A 391 7.41 25.97 15.07
C ARG A 391 5.93 25.86 15.43
N ARG A 392 5.08 25.49 14.46
CA ARG A 392 3.63 25.41 14.62
C ARG A 392 3.14 24.04 14.21
N HIS A 393 2.25 23.47 15.04
CA HIS A 393 1.61 22.18 14.74
C HIS A 393 0.87 22.19 13.40
N ALA A 394 0.27 23.33 13.01
CA ALA A 394 -0.37 23.48 11.70
C ALA A 394 0.61 23.19 10.56
N ASN A 395 1.83 23.75 10.59
CA ASN A 395 2.84 23.52 9.55
C ASN A 395 3.29 22.04 9.52
N LEU A 396 3.40 21.39 10.69
CA LEU A 396 3.64 19.94 10.74
C LEU A 396 2.48 19.16 10.07
N GLN A 397 1.23 19.52 10.32
CA GLN A 397 0.07 18.85 9.70
C GLN A 397 0.07 18.99 8.17
N VAL A 398 0.40 20.18 7.65
CA VAL A 398 0.59 20.42 6.21
C VAL A 398 1.74 19.59 5.65
N HIS A 399 2.86 19.53 6.36
CA HIS A 399 3.97 18.68 5.98
C HIS A 399 3.58 17.20 5.94
N LEU A 400 2.74 16.73 6.87
CA LEU A 400 2.23 15.36 6.92
C LEU A 400 1.13 15.07 5.88
N SER A 401 0.34 16.06 5.46
CA SER A 401 -0.65 15.92 4.38
C SER A 401 0.01 15.90 3.01
N THR A 402 0.92 16.84 2.76
CA THR A 402 1.71 16.90 1.54
C THR A 402 2.77 15.80 1.48
N GLY A 403 3.22 15.28 2.63
CA GLY A 403 4.26 14.26 2.78
C GLY A 403 5.54 14.55 1.99
N ILE A 404 5.89 15.83 1.85
CA ILE A 404 7.12 16.26 1.19
C ILE A 404 8.23 16.26 2.24
N HIS A 405 8.87 15.10 2.42
CA HIS A 405 9.96 14.90 3.37
C HIS A 405 11.30 15.38 2.81
N LYS A 406 12.15 15.92 3.69
CA LYS A 406 13.55 16.25 3.38
C LYS A 406 14.42 15.26 4.12
N TYR A 407 15.16 14.44 3.39
CA TYR A 407 16.11 13.48 3.94
C TYR A 407 17.53 14.03 3.77
N GLN A 408 18.39 13.86 4.76
CA GLN A 408 19.81 14.19 4.66
C GLN A 408 20.62 12.87 4.67
N PRO A 409 21.40 12.56 3.62
CA PRO A 409 22.07 11.26 3.47
C PRO A 409 23.01 10.85 4.63
N ASN A 410 23.60 11.82 5.33
CA ASN A 410 24.74 11.57 6.23
C ASN A 410 24.45 11.82 7.73
N ARG A 411 23.22 12.14 8.13
CA ARG A 411 22.91 12.35 9.55
C ARG A 411 22.58 11.02 10.22
N LEU A 412 23.63 10.26 10.57
CA LEU A 412 23.49 9.08 11.41
C LEU A 412 22.98 9.50 12.80
N LYS A 413 21.89 8.89 13.26
CA LYS A 413 21.45 9.08 14.65
C LYS A 413 22.48 8.46 15.59
N LEU A 414 22.46 8.85 16.87
CA LEU A 414 23.32 8.25 17.89
C LEU A 414 23.21 6.71 17.89
N LEU A 415 22.01 6.17 17.71
CA LEU A 415 21.79 4.73 17.59
C LEU A 415 22.47 4.12 16.37
N ASP A 416 22.47 4.79 15.22
CA ASP A 416 23.12 4.31 14.00
C ASP A 416 24.64 4.39 14.14
N LYS A 417 25.16 5.45 14.77
CA LYS A 417 26.58 5.56 15.16
C LYS A 417 26.99 4.45 16.11
N ALA A 418 26.18 4.15 17.14
CA ALA A 418 26.43 3.05 18.07
C ALA A 418 26.43 1.69 17.38
N LYS A 419 25.53 1.46 16.42
CA LYS A 419 25.51 0.22 15.61
C LYS A 419 26.74 0.10 14.72
N LEU A 420 27.19 1.18 14.10
CA LEU A 420 28.41 1.20 13.29
C LEU A 420 29.64 0.93 14.15
N HIS A 421 29.76 1.59 15.30
CA HIS A 421 30.84 1.34 16.25
C HIS A 421 30.83 -0.11 16.78
N TYR A 422 29.64 -0.65 17.09
CA TYR A 422 29.51 -2.05 17.49
C TYR A 422 29.91 -3.01 16.35
N LYS A 423 29.55 -2.70 15.11
CA LYS A 423 29.99 -3.44 13.92
C LYS A 423 31.51 -3.40 13.79
N GLU A 424 32.14 -2.23 13.90
CA GLU A 424 33.59 -2.06 13.87
C GLU A 424 34.26 -2.90 14.97
N GLN A 425 33.72 -2.90 16.19
CA GLN A 425 34.20 -3.77 17.26
C GLN A 425 34.08 -5.27 16.96
N LEU A 426 33.07 -5.69 16.20
CA LEU A 426 32.90 -7.09 15.78
C LEU A 426 33.84 -7.48 14.62
N GLU A 427 34.18 -6.53 13.76
CA GLU A 427 35.05 -6.73 12.60
C GLU A 427 36.55 -6.61 12.95
N ASN A 428 36.87 -5.97 14.08
CA ASN A 428 38.23 -5.91 14.61
C ASN A 428 38.62 -7.25 15.26
N ASP A 429 39.58 -7.94 14.63
CA ASP A 429 40.12 -9.24 15.07
C ASP A 429 40.80 -9.22 16.45
N GLU A 430 41.02 -8.04 17.06
CA GLU A 430 41.63 -7.87 18.38
C GLU A 430 40.68 -8.13 19.56
N ASN A 431 39.38 -8.32 19.30
CA ASN A 431 38.41 -8.63 20.35
C ASN A 431 38.47 -10.11 20.78
N GLU A 432 39.38 -10.43 21.71
CA GLU A 432 39.60 -11.79 22.26
C GLU A 432 38.33 -12.48 22.80
N HIS A 433 37.31 -11.69 23.19
CA HIS A 433 36.05 -12.21 23.74
C HIS A 433 35.05 -12.70 22.68
N ILE A 434 35.23 -12.36 21.41
CA ILE A 434 34.33 -12.75 20.32
C ILE A 434 35.09 -13.68 19.40
N ARG A 435 35.06 -14.99 19.74
CA ARG A 435 35.69 -16.03 18.93
C ARG A 435 35.11 -16.00 17.51
N SER A 436 35.83 -15.40 16.58
CA SER A 436 35.60 -15.55 15.15
C SER A 436 35.39 -17.03 14.84
N ILE A 437 34.25 -17.38 14.25
CA ILE A 437 34.05 -18.72 13.69
C ILE A 437 35.04 -18.81 12.54
N GLN A 438 36.20 -19.44 12.78
CA GLN A 438 37.40 -19.53 11.91
C GLN A 438 37.19 -20.13 10.50
N ASN A 439 35.97 -20.19 9.98
CA ASN A 439 35.68 -20.67 8.63
C ASN A 439 34.60 -19.87 7.89
N PHE A 440 34.29 -18.64 8.33
CA PHE A 440 33.72 -17.68 7.41
C PHE A 440 34.88 -17.03 6.66
N LYS A 441 35.02 -17.35 5.37
CA LYS A 441 35.53 -16.32 4.45
C LYS A 441 34.47 -15.22 4.47
N ILE A 442 34.54 -14.32 5.45
CA ILE A 442 34.04 -12.98 5.25
C ILE A 442 34.80 -12.56 4.00
N ILE A 443 34.10 -12.43 2.88
CA ILE A 443 34.66 -11.73 1.74
C ILE A 443 34.91 -10.35 2.32
N HIS A 444 36.15 -10.08 2.73
CA HIS A 444 36.62 -8.74 2.97
C HIS A 444 36.34 -8.04 1.66
N SER A 445 35.20 -7.38 1.60
CA SER A 445 35.03 -6.22 0.75
C SER A 445 35.99 -5.22 1.37
N SER A 446 37.25 -5.33 0.96
CA SER A 446 38.27 -4.32 1.20
C SER A 446 37.63 -2.96 1.01
N ASN A 447 38.03 -1.98 1.81
CA ASN A 447 37.64 -0.56 1.76
C ASN A 447 37.84 0.14 0.38
N GLY A 448 37.93 -0.59 -0.73
CA GLY A 448 37.61 -0.06 -2.05
C GLY A 448 36.08 -0.02 -2.22
N ASN A 449 35.60 1.00 -2.92
CA ASN A 449 34.27 1.04 -3.49
C ASN A 449 33.94 -0.32 -4.13
N VAL A 450 33.27 -1.22 -3.41
CA VAL A 450 32.55 -2.32 -4.04
C VAL A 450 31.38 -1.63 -4.73
N ASN A 451 31.61 -1.26 -5.99
CA ASN A 451 30.54 -0.97 -6.92
C ASN A 451 29.71 -2.25 -6.99
N TYR A 452 28.74 -2.39 -6.10
CA TYR A 452 27.60 -3.27 -6.34
C TYR A 452 26.94 -2.69 -7.58
N GLU A 453 27.33 -3.20 -8.75
CA GLU A 453 26.66 -2.87 -10.00
C GLU A 453 25.24 -3.45 -9.90
N LEU A 454 24.33 -2.63 -9.39
CA LEU A 454 22.94 -2.99 -9.23
C LEU A 454 22.37 -3.21 -10.63
N LYS A 455 22.07 -4.47 -10.96
CA LYS A 455 21.45 -4.80 -12.24
C LYS A 455 20.15 -4.03 -12.39
N GLN A 456 19.93 -3.46 -13.58
CA GLN A 456 18.68 -2.78 -13.89
C GLN A 456 17.48 -3.68 -13.56
N GLY A 457 16.51 -3.13 -12.83
CA GLY A 457 15.32 -3.86 -12.40
C GLY A 457 15.45 -4.62 -11.09
N TRP A 458 16.58 -4.55 -10.36
CA TRP A 458 16.77 -5.23 -9.06
C TRP A 458 15.67 -4.94 -8.03
N ALA A 459 15.12 -3.72 -8.04
CA ALA A 459 14.08 -3.30 -7.10
C ALA A 459 12.66 -3.61 -7.59
N LEU A 460 12.47 -4.09 -8.82
CA LEU A 460 11.14 -4.42 -9.33
C LEU A 460 10.55 -5.60 -8.55
N PHE A 461 9.24 -5.56 -8.35
CA PHE A 461 8.56 -6.68 -7.72
C PHE A 461 8.62 -7.91 -8.63
N ASN A 462 9.28 -8.97 -8.17
CA ASN A 462 9.32 -10.25 -8.83
C ASN A 462 8.39 -11.21 -8.07
N ARG A 463 7.44 -11.83 -8.79
CA ARG A 463 6.69 -12.95 -8.21
C ARG A 463 7.67 -14.08 -7.97
N LYS A 464 7.80 -14.53 -6.72
CA LYS A 464 8.59 -15.72 -6.41
C LYS A 464 7.95 -16.91 -7.14
N PRO A 465 8.74 -17.73 -7.87
CA PRO A 465 8.20 -18.91 -8.53
C PRO A 465 7.55 -19.82 -7.47
N GLN A 466 6.38 -20.39 -7.80
CA GLN A 466 5.75 -21.36 -6.91
C GLN A 466 6.51 -22.68 -7.01
N ILE A 467 7.27 -22.99 -5.96
CA ILE A 467 7.99 -24.24 -5.81
C ILE A 467 7.05 -25.26 -5.16
N LEU A 468 6.99 -26.46 -5.74
CA LEU A 468 6.26 -27.60 -5.17
C LEU A 468 6.79 -28.00 -3.82
N PHE A 469 5.90 -28.52 -2.99
CA PHE A 469 6.35 -29.30 -1.85
C PHE A 469 6.80 -30.68 -2.33
N SER A 470 7.94 -31.15 -1.85
CA SER A 470 8.38 -32.53 -2.08
C SER A 470 7.49 -33.52 -1.34
N ASP A 471 7.53 -34.78 -1.75
CA ASP A 471 6.75 -35.85 -1.14
C ASP A 471 7.04 -35.99 0.35
N ASP A 472 8.31 -35.87 0.75
CA ASP A 472 8.73 -35.89 2.16
C ASP A 472 8.12 -34.72 2.96
N GLN A 473 8.04 -33.52 2.36
CA GLN A 473 7.44 -32.35 3.00
C GLN A 473 5.94 -32.54 3.19
N VAL A 474 5.24 -33.02 2.15
CA VAL A 474 3.80 -33.29 2.21
C VAL A 474 3.51 -34.36 3.26
N THR A 475 4.26 -35.46 3.24
CA THR A 475 4.09 -36.59 4.17
C THR A 475 4.28 -36.14 5.63
N TYR A 476 5.35 -35.40 5.92
CA TYR A 476 5.62 -34.86 7.25
C TYR A 476 4.51 -33.92 7.74
N LEU A 477 4.00 -33.02 6.87
CA LEU A 477 2.93 -32.11 7.24
C LEU A 477 1.59 -32.82 7.48
N VAL A 478 1.25 -33.81 6.66
CA VAL A 478 0.04 -34.63 6.86
C VAL A 478 0.14 -35.40 8.17
N GLN A 479 1.29 -36.01 8.46
CA GLN A 479 1.51 -36.71 9.73
C GLN A 479 1.31 -35.76 10.92
N LYS A 480 1.95 -34.59 10.91
CA LYS A 480 1.79 -33.59 11.97
C LYS A 480 0.34 -33.15 12.11
N TYR A 481 -0.35 -32.90 11.01
CA TYR A 481 -1.77 -32.54 11.04
C TYR A 481 -2.63 -33.64 11.70
N ASN A 482 -2.43 -34.90 11.31
CA ASN A 482 -3.15 -36.05 11.86
C ASN A 482 -2.85 -36.27 13.36
N GLU A 483 -1.59 -36.11 13.78
CA GLU A 483 -1.21 -36.13 15.20
C GLU A 483 -2.01 -35.08 16.00
N GLY A 484 -2.16 -33.87 15.44
CA GLY A 484 -2.92 -32.80 16.08
C GLY A 484 -4.42 -33.09 16.17
N GLU A 485 -5.00 -33.73 15.15
CA GLU A 485 -6.40 -34.16 15.19
C GLU A 485 -6.64 -35.28 16.20
N LYS A 486 -5.76 -36.30 16.23
CA LYS A 486 -5.86 -37.41 17.19
C LYS A 486 -5.77 -36.93 18.64
N ASN A 487 -4.92 -35.93 18.91
CA ASN A 487 -4.72 -35.39 20.25
C ASN A 487 -5.69 -34.24 20.59
N GLY A 488 -6.59 -33.85 19.68
CA GLY A 488 -7.52 -32.73 19.86
C GLY A 488 -6.85 -31.35 19.93
N MET A 489 -5.55 -31.25 19.65
CA MET A 489 -4.76 -30.03 19.76
C MET A 489 -4.05 -29.70 18.45
N LYS A 490 -4.43 -28.58 17.82
CA LYS A 490 -3.80 -28.14 16.57
C LYS A 490 -2.34 -27.75 16.80
N TRP A 491 -1.44 -28.31 16.00
CA TRP A 491 -0.04 -27.92 16.01
C TRP A 491 0.14 -26.46 15.60
N ASN A 492 1.00 -25.75 16.34
CA ASN A 492 1.40 -24.40 15.98
C ASN A 492 2.33 -24.46 14.74
N PRO A 493 2.01 -23.78 13.63
CA PRO A 493 2.83 -23.80 12.42
C PRO A 493 4.30 -23.39 12.62
N SER A 494 4.59 -22.49 13.57
CA SER A 494 5.96 -22.08 13.88
C SER A 494 6.74 -23.21 14.56
N GLN A 495 6.11 -23.95 15.47
CA GLN A 495 6.73 -25.10 16.12
C GLN A 495 6.99 -26.23 15.12
N VAL A 496 6.06 -26.47 14.17
CA VAL A 496 6.26 -27.48 13.12
C VAL A 496 7.42 -27.10 12.20
N ALA A 497 7.57 -25.81 11.86
CA ALA A 497 8.70 -25.31 11.08
C ALA A 497 10.04 -25.52 11.80
N GLU A 498 10.09 -25.27 13.11
CA GLU A 498 11.29 -25.52 13.92
C GLU A 498 11.61 -27.02 14.02
N GLN A 499 10.59 -27.84 14.31
CA GLN A 499 10.74 -29.29 14.37
C GLN A 499 11.26 -29.86 13.06
N MET A 500 10.77 -29.35 11.93
CA MET A 500 11.20 -29.76 10.59
C MET A 500 12.72 -29.60 10.38
N GLN A 501 13.33 -28.57 10.97
CA GLN A 501 14.78 -28.35 10.89
C GLN A 501 15.56 -29.42 11.66
N THR A 502 14.92 -30.04 12.65
CA THR A 502 15.49 -31.01 13.58
C THR A 502 15.05 -32.46 13.35
N THR A 503 14.14 -32.71 12.41
CA THR A 503 13.61 -34.06 12.14
C THR A 503 14.72 -34.95 11.58
N ILE A 504 14.99 -36.06 12.27
CA ILE A 504 16.00 -37.05 11.91
C ILE A 504 15.29 -38.38 11.65
N ASN A 505 15.67 -39.06 10.56
CA ASN A 505 15.29 -40.43 10.26
C ASN A 505 16.57 -41.24 10.01
N ASN A 506 16.71 -42.40 10.64
CA ASN A 506 17.89 -43.28 10.53
C ASN A 506 19.24 -42.57 10.72
N GLY A 507 19.31 -41.61 11.65
CA GLY A 507 20.54 -40.86 11.95
C GLY A 507 20.86 -39.71 11.00
N HIS A 508 20.04 -39.48 9.96
CA HIS A 508 20.18 -38.37 9.01
C HIS A 508 19.00 -37.41 9.08
N TYR A 509 19.25 -36.13 8.84
CA TYR A 509 18.17 -35.15 8.73
C TYR A 509 17.27 -35.48 7.54
N VAL A 510 15.96 -35.39 7.75
CA VAL A 510 14.95 -35.65 6.71
C VAL A 510 14.91 -34.54 5.66
N PHE A 511 15.25 -33.30 6.06
CA PHE A 511 15.12 -32.12 5.20
C PHE A 511 16.42 -31.33 5.12
N GLU A 512 16.88 -31.08 3.91
CA GLU A 512 17.96 -30.13 3.63
C GLU A 512 17.50 -28.68 3.92
N PRO A 513 18.42 -27.75 4.21
CA PRO A 513 18.08 -26.35 4.47
C PRO A 513 17.17 -25.71 3.40
N SER A 514 17.41 -26.01 2.13
CA SER A 514 16.60 -25.51 1.00
C SER A 514 15.15 -26.03 1.01
N GLN A 515 14.88 -27.12 1.73
CA GLN A 515 13.56 -27.74 1.87
C GLN A 515 12.85 -27.31 3.16
N TRP A 516 13.38 -26.37 3.95
CA TRP A 516 12.65 -25.92 5.14
C TRP A 516 11.48 -25.03 4.77
N LEU A 517 10.30 -25.36 5.32
CA LEU A 517 9.09 -24.59 5.13
C LEU A 517 8.95 -23.51 6.20
N THR A 518 8.44 -22.35 5.79
CA THR A 518 8.08 -21.26 6.69
C THR A 518 6.79 -21.57 7.44
N SER A 519 6.62 -20.96 8.63
CA SER A 519 5.38 -21.02 9.41
C SER A 519 4.13 -20.63 8.58
N SER A 520 4.26 -19.67 7.65
CA SER A 520 3.17 -19.26 6.76
C SER A 520 2.81 -20.34 5.73
N GLN A 521 3.80 -21.01 5.14
CA GLN A 521 3.58 -22.12 4.20
C GLN A 521 2.85 -23.29 4.88
N ILE A 522 3.28 -23.64 6.10
CA ILE A 522 2.67 -24.70 6.91
C ILE A 522 1.24 -24.34 7.30
N LYS A 523 1.02 -23.10 7.77
CA LYS A 523 -0.33 -22.60 8.10
C LYS A 523 -1.27 -22.67 6.90
N SER A 524 -0.80 -22.27 5.72
CA SER A 524 -1.56 -22.35 4.47
C SER A 524 -1.89 -23.81 4.10
N PHE A 525 -0.92 -24.72 4.23
CA PHE A 525 -1.12 -26.14 3.99
C PHE A 525 -2.18 -26.74 4.94
N PHE A 526 -2.05 -26.54 6.26
CA PHE A 526 -3.05 -27.00 7.23
C PHE A 526 -4.44 -26.42 6.96
N GLY A 527 -4.53 -25.13 6.61
CA GLY A 527 -5.79 -24.50 6.26
C GLY A 527 -6.46 -25.15 5.04
N ARG A 528 -5.68 -25.48 4.01
CA ARG A 528 -6.17 -26.21 2.82
C ARG A 528 -6.64 -27.61 3.19
N LEU A 529 -5.84 -28.33 3.99
CA LEU A 529 -6.16 -29.69 4.44
C LEU A 529 -7.47 -29.72 5.26
N THR A 530 -7.65 -28.78 6.20
CA THR A 530 -8.91 -28.65 6.96
C THR A 530 -10.11 -28.35 6.06
N ARG A 531 -9.96 -27.45 5.07
CA ARG A 531 -11.05 -27.12 4.14
C ARG A 531 -11.46 -28.35 3.33
N LYS A 532 -10.48 -29.10 2.83
CA LYS A 532 -10.71 -30.31 2.04
C LYS A 532 -11.39 -31.40 2.88
N ARG A 533 -10.91 -31.67 4.10
CA ARG A 533 -11.56 -32.61 5.02
C ARG A 533 -13.01 -32.22 5.34
N ARG A 534 -13.29 -30.93 5.57
CA ARG A 534 -14.66 -30.46 5.79
C ARG A 534 -15.57 -30.67 4.59
N GLN A 535 -15.07 -30.41 3.38
CA GLN A 535 -15.81 -30.65 2.14
C GLN A 535 -16.07 -32.15 1.95
N GLN A 536 -15.09 -33.01 2.25
CA GLN A 536 -15.27 -34.46 2.19
C GLN A 536 -16.27 -34.95 3.23
N SER A 537 -16.23 -34.47 4.47
CA SER A 537 -17.24 -34.82 5.47
C SER A 537 -18.64 -34.37 5.07
N GLN A 538 -18.79 -33.27 4.33
CA GLN A 538 -20.07 -32.87 3.75
C GLN A 538 -20.51 -33.83 2.64
N LEU A 539 -19.61 -34.17 1.72
CA LEU A 539 -19.89 -35.14 0.65
C LEU A 539 -20.21 -36.54 1.18
N ASN A 540 -19.53 -36.99 2.23
CA ASN A 540 -19.79 -38.28 2.87
C ASN A 540 -21.17 -38.29 3.56
N LYS A 541 -21.55 -37.19 4.23
CA LYS A 541 -22.93 -37.03 4.76
C LYS A 541 -23.99 -37.05 3.65
N GLU A 542 -23.73 -36.37 2.54
CA GLU A 542 -24.62 -36.36 1.36
C GLU A 542 -24.71 -37.74 0.67
N ARG A 543 -23.70 -38.61 0.82
CA ARG A 543 -23.69 -39.99 0.31
C ARG A 543 -24.34 -40.99 1.26
N GLU A 544 -24.14 -40.83 2.56
CA GLU A 544 -24.87 -41.58 3.60
C GLU A 544 -26.38 -41.35 3.49
N GLU A 545 -26.80 -40.11 3.21
CA GLU A 545 -28.20 -39.76 2.92
C GLU A 545 -28.75 -40.41 1.63
N LYS A 546 -27.89 -40.94 0.76
CA LYS A 546 -28.24 -41.60 -0.52
C LYS A 546 -28.07 -43.12 -0.50
N ASN A 547 -27.72 -43.75 0.63
CA ASN A 547 -27.46 -45.19 0.76
C ASN A 547 -26.39 -45.74 -0.22
N GLU A 548 -25.33 -44.97 -0.47
CA GLU A 548 -24.14 -45.46 -1.19
C GLU A 548 -23.11 -46.00 -0.16
N GLU A 549 -22.57 -47.21 -0.37
CA GLU A 549 -21.56 -47.81 0.54
C GLU A 549 -20.24 -47.02 0.55
N LEU A 550 -19.69 -46.80 1.75
CA LEU A 550 -18.38 -46.18 1.99
C LEU A 550 -17.28 -47.24 1.99
N SER A 551 -16.26 -47.12 1.13
CA SER A 551 -15.09 -48.00 1.11
C SER A 551 -13.98 -47.51 2.06
N GLU A 552 -13.27 -48.44 2.71
CA GLU A 552 -12.13 -48.17 3.63
C GLU A 552 -10.90 -47.48 2.97
N ASP A 553 -10.90 -47.28 1.65
CA ASP A 553 -9.79 -46.70 0.86
C ASP A 553 -9.72 -45.15 0.86
N ASP A 554 -10.67 -44.45 1.49
CA ASP A 554 -10.83 -42.98 1.40
C ASP A 554 -9.66 -42.15 1.97
N GLU A 555 -8.92 -42.66 2.98
CA GLU A 555 -7.75 -41.94 3.53
C GLU A 555 -6.56 -41.94 2.58
N SER A 556 -6.35 -43.06 1.86
CA SER A 556 -5.32 -43.16 0.81
C SER A 556 -5.67 -42.26 -0.39
N LEU A 557 -6.98 -42.17 -0.69
CA LEU A 557 -7.52 -41.30 -1.73
C LEU A 557 -7.29 -39.83 -1.43
N ILE A 558 -7.39 -39.38 -0.17
CA ILE A 558 -7.08 -37.99 0.22
C ILE A 558 -5.60 -37.66 -0.01
N HIS A 559 -4.69 -38.58 0.32
CA HIS A 559 -3.26 -38.40 0.10
C HIS A 559 -2.93 -38.33 -1.39
N ALA A 560 -3.46 -39.28 -2.19
CA ALA A 560 -3.31 -39.33 -3.64
C ALA A 560 -3.97 -38.13 -4.35
N GLN A 561 -5.13 -37.66 -3.88
CA GLN A 561 -5.84 -36.51 -4.43
C GLN A 561 -5.16 -35.18 -4.05
N LEU A 562 -4.55 -35.06 -2.87
CA LEU A 562 -3.74 -33.88 -2.52
C LEU A 562 -2.44 -33.80 -3.34
N MET A 563 -1.85 -34.96 -3.65
CA MET A 563 -0.76 -35.08 -4.63
C MET A 563 -1.23 -34.65 -6.02
N GLN A 564 -2.33 -35.22 -6.52
CA GLN A 564 -2.89 -34.89 -7.84
C GLN A 564 -3.38 -33.44 -7.94
N ASP A 565 -3.96 -32.86 -6.89
CA ASP A 565 -4.38 -31.45 -6.89
C ASP A 565 -3.17 -30.52 -6.86
N SER A 566 -2.10 -30.88 -6.14
CA SER A 566 -0.84 -30.12 -6.17
C SER A 566 -0.16 -30.19 -7.55
N ILE A 567 -0.34 -31.31 -8.27
CA ILE A 567 0.16 -31.51 -9.63
C ILE A 567 -0.72 -30.80 -10.68
N LYS A 568 -2.05 -30.96 -10.64
CA LYS A 568 -3.00 -30.31 -11.57
C LYS A 568 -3.04 -28.80 -11.44
N GLU A 569 -3.00 -28.27 -10.22
CA GLU A 569 -3.01 -26.82 -9.99
C GLU A 569 -1.70 -26.17 -10.48
N LEU A 570 -0.64 -26.96 -10.68
CA LEU A 570 0.55 -26.53 -11.40
C LEU A 570 0.48 -26.73 -12.89
N GLU A 571 -0.11 -27.79 -13.42
CA GLU A 571 -0.25 -27.96 -14.87
C GLU A 571 -1.09 -26.82 -15.48
N GLU A 572 -2.14 -26.38 -14.77
CA GLU A 572 -2.96 -25.22 -15.13
C GLU A 572 -2.22 -23.88 -14.95
N LYS A 573 -1.26 -23.78 -14.02
CA LYS A 573 -0.47 -22.54 -13.78
C LYS A 573 0.86 -22.50 -14.52
N GLN A 574 1.46 -23.64 -14.88
CA GLN A 574 2.62 -23.80 -15.77
C GLN A 574 2.22 -23.58 -17.22
N THR A 575 1.01 -23.93 -17.62
CA THR A 575 0.49 -23.53 -18.94
C THR A 575 0.31 -22.02 -19.03
N ASP A 576 -0.10 -21.35 -17.95
CA ASP A 576 -0.13 -19.87 -17.88
C ASP A 576 1.26 -19.24 -17.74
N ALA A 577 2.18 -19.83 -16.96
CA ALA A 577 3.55 -19.36 -16.78
C ALA A 577 4.41 -19.59 -18.04
N SER A 578 4.27 -20.73 -18.72
CA SER A 578 4.93 -20.99 -20.01
C SER A 578 4.41 -20.06 -21.09
N LYS A 579 3.09 -19.77 -21.14
CA LYS A 579 2.55 -18.73 -22.04
C LYS A 579 3.11 -17.34 -21.69
N GLN A 580 3.38 -17.05 -20.41
CA GLN A 580 3.97 -15.79 -19.95
C GLN A 580 5.49 -15.69 -20.19
N GLU A 581 6.25 -16.78 -20.03
CA GLU A 581 7.68 -16.85 -20.34
C GLU A 581 7.91 -16.81 -21.84
N GLN A 582 7.10 -17.49 -22.64
CA GLN A 582 7.16 -17.42 -24.10
C GLN A 582 6.79 -16.00 -24.58
N TYR A 583 5.90 -15.29 -23.89
CA TYR A 583 5.64 -13.86 -24.12
C TYR A 583 6.81 -12.95 -23.69
N LEU A 584 7.50 -13.26 -22.59
CA LEU A 584 8.72 -12.56 -22.13
C LEU A 584 9.90 -12.77 -23.09
N VAL A 585 10.10 -13.97 -23.62
CA VAL A 585 11.15 -14.28 -24.60
C VAL A 585 10.81 -13.65 -25.95
N ASN A 586 9.55 -13.67 -26.37
CA ASN A 586 9.10 -13.00 -27.59
C ASN A 586 9.22 -11.47 -27.49
N SER A 587 8.92 -10.88 -26.34
CA SER A 587 9.11 -9.43 -26.12
C SER A 587 10.59 -9.04 -26.03
N GLN A 588 11.44 -9.81 -25.35
CA GLN A 588 12.90 -9.55 -25.32
C GLN A 588 13.55 -9.73 -26.70
N SER A 589 13.12 -10.69 -27.51
CA SER A 589 13.59 -10.84 -28.89
C SER A 589 13.10 -9.70 -29.80
N THR A 590 11.91 -9.16 -29.56
CA THR A 590 11.38 -7.99 -30.26
C THR A 590 12.15 -6.72 -29.88
N ILE A 591 12.49 -6.54 -28.60
CA ILE A 591 13.32 -5.43 -28.11
C ILE A 591 14.72 -5.49 -28.72
N ARG A 592 15.37 -6.67 -28.74
CA ARG A 592 16.68 -6.84 -29.41
C ARG A 592 16.65 -6.54 -30.91
N LYS A 593 15.53 -6.85 -31.59
CA LYS A 593 15.34 -6.51 -33.02
C LYS A 593 15.11 -5.01 -33.23
N MET A 594 14.51 -4.30 -32.26
CA MET A 594 14.33 -2.85 -32.29
C MET A 594 15.64 -2.11 -31.99
N ASP A 595 16.43 -2.57 -31.03
CA ASP A 595 17.76 -2.01 -30.73
C ASP A 595 18.70 -2.14 -31.93
N ASN A 596 18.71 -3.29 -32.61
CA ASN A 596 19.54 -3.47 -33.81
C ASN A 596 19.09 -2.57 -34.98
N ARG A 597 17.78 -2.34 -35.17
CA ARG A 597 17.29 -1.39 -36.17
C ARG A 597 17.65 0.05 -35.82
N SER A 598 17.59 0.41 -34.54
CA SER A 598 17.94 1.76 -34.09
C SER A 598 19.44 2.02 -34.20
N ILE A 599 20.29 1.01 -33.96
CA ILE A 599 21.75 1.08 -34.18
C ILE A 599 22.09 1.19 -35.67
N ASP A 600 21.37 0.48 -36.54
CA ASP A 600 21.53 0.57 -38.00
C ASP A 600 21.06 1.93 -38.57
N GLU A 601 20.00 2.53 -38.01
CA GLU A 601 19.56 3.88 -38.38
C GLU A 601 20.52 4.96 -37.85
N TYR A 602 21.04 4.80 -36.63
CA TYR A 602 22.03 5.72 -36.04
C TYR A 602 23.36 5.71 -36.80
N SER A 603 23.78 4.54 -37.30
CA SER A 603 25.01 4.38 -38.10
C SER A 603 24.87 4.96 -39.52
N LYS A 604 23.65 5.08 -40.05
CA LYS A 604 23.35 5.72 -41.35
C LYS A 604 23.29 7.25 -41.25
N LEU A 605 22.91 7.79 -40.09
CA LEU A 605 22.80 9.24 -39.85
C LEU A 605 24.13 9.90 -39.46
N HIS A 606 25.11 9.12 -38.99
CA HIS A 606 26.46 9.60 -38.67
C HIS A 606 27.55 8.73 -39.28
N PRO A 607 27.83 8.85 -40.60
CA PRO A 607 29.01 8.22 -41.17
C PRO A 607 30.25 8.84 -40.51
N LYS A 608 31.04 8.00 -39.82
CA LYS A 608 32.32 8.38 -39.23
C LYS A 608 33.19 9.02 -40.32
N LYS A 609 33.41 10.35 -40.24
CA LYS A 609 34.46 11.02 -41.00
C LYS A 609 35.80 10.42 -40.55
N LYS A 610 36.51 9.80 -41.50
CA LYS A 610 37.93 9.47 -41.36
C LYS A 610 38.77 10.73 -41.43
#